data_AF-A0A946JWB2-F1
#
_entry.id   AF-A0A946JWB2-F1
#
_cell.length_a   1.000
_cell.length_b   1.000
_cell.length_c   1.000
_cell.angle_alpha   90.00
_cell.angle_beta   90.00
_cell.angle_gamma   90.00
#
_symmetry.space_group_name_H-M   'P 1'
#
loop_
_entity.id
_entity.type
_entity.pdbx_description
1 polymer ?
#
loop_
_entity_poly.entity_id
_entity_poly.type
_entity_poly.pdbx_seq_one_letter_code
_entity_poly.pdbx_strand_id
1 'polypeptide(L)'
;VVTQTQKSEGSQKFFNGIRNYPNVSLIPRTGSRKQMLRVLEEHKFLGLASDQNAGKRGINIPFFDIPASIPKGAALFHLKTGMPIIVGFCILSRHLKYTLRLREMNLSSIPNEKEDAIIAINTQYSKMLEKTVRKYPEQYFWFHRKWNKSTYKN
;
A
#
# COMPACT_ATOMS: atom_id res chain seq x y z
N VAL A 1 -0.25 -0.51 -12.36
CA VAL A 1 -0.79 -0.99 -11.06
C VAL A 1 -0.19 -2.35 -10.74
N VAL A 2 0.33 -2.52 -9.52
CA VAL A 2 0.90 -3.81 -9.10
C VAL A 2 -0.20 -4.79 -8.68
N THR A 3 -0.13 -6.02 -9.18
CA THR A 3 -1.14 -7.06 -8.93
C THR A 3 -0.51 -8.31 -8.30
N GLN A 4 -1.28 -8.98 -7.45
CA GLN A 4 -0.91 -10.32 -6.96
C GLN A 4 -1.39 -11.35 -7.99
N THR A 5 -0.47 -12.20 -8.46
CA THR A 5 -0.83 -13.35 -9.29
C THR A 5 -1.72 -14.31 -8.49
N GLN A 6 -2.87 -14.66 -9.07
CA GLN A 6 -3.85 -15.58 -8.52
C GLN A 6 -3.42 -17.02 -8.80
N LYS A 7 -3.83 -17.95 -7.94
CA LYS A 7 -3.50 -19.38 -8.11
C LYS A 7 -4.30 -20.03 -9.25
N SER A 8 -5.56 -19.64 -9.41
CA SER A 8 -6.44 -20.13 -10.47
C SER A 8 -6.33 -19.23 -11.69
N GLU A 9 -6.22 -19.84 -12.86
CA GLU A 9 -6.22 -19.14 -14.14
C GLU A 9 -7.51 -18.37 -14.39
N GLY A 10 -8.68 -18.97 -14.10
CA GLY A 10 -9.97 -18.31 -14.25
C GLY A 10 -10.08 -17.05 -13.38
N SER A 11 -9.62 -17.12 -12.13
CA SER A 11 -9.55 -15.95 -11.25
C SER A 11 -8.58 -14.90 -11.77
N GLN A 12 -7.40 -15.31 -12.25
CA GLN A 12 -6.41 -14.39 -12.84
C GLN A 12 -7.01 -13.65 -14.05
N LYS A 13 -7.67 -14.36 -14.96
CA LYS A 13 -8.31 -13.80 -16.15
C LYS A 13 -9.42 -12.83 -15.77
N PHE A 14 -10.30 -13.22 -14.85
CA PHE A 14 -11.37 -12.36 -14.34
C PHE A 14 -10.81 -11.05 -13.75
N PHE A 15 -9.86 -11.16 -12.83
CA PHE A 15 -9.29 -10.01 -12.13
C PHE A 15 -8.45 -9.10 -13.04
N ASN A 16 -7.79 -9.65 -14.06
CA ASN A 16 -7.11 -8.84 -15.07
C ASN A 16 -8.11 -8.15 -15.98
N GLY A 17 -9.19 -8.85 -16.38
CA GLY A 17 -10.25 -8.29 -17.21
C GLY A 17 -10.91 -7.07 -16.59
N ILE A 18 -11.32 -7.15 -15.32
CA ILE A 18 -11.95 -6.00 -14.63
C ILE A 18 -11.00 -4.83 -14.36
N ARG A 19 -9.69 -5.05 -14.48
CA ARG A 19 -8.66 -4.00 -14.32
C ARG A 19 -8.11 -3.52 -15.67
N ASN A 20 -8.65 -4.02 -16.77
CA ASN A 20 -8.22 -3.65 -18.10
C ASN A 20 -8.83 -2.31 -18.48
N TYR A 21 -8.03 -1.25 -18.36
CA TYR A 21 -8.38 0.09 -18.79
C TYR A 21 -7.31 0.60 -19.74
N PRO A 22 -7.64 1.42 -20.76
CA PRO A 22 -6.69 1.86 -21.78
C PRO A 22 -5.40 2.49 -21.23
N ASN A 23 -5.47 3.13 -20.07
CA ASN A 23 -4.36 3.83 -19.41
C ASN A 23 -3.79 3.07 -18.19
N VAL A 24 -4.12 1.80 -18.02
CA VAL A 24 -3.67 0.99 -16.88
C VAL A 24 -2.90 -0.24 -17.35
N SER A 25 -1.61 -0.27 -17.03
CA SER A 25 -0.80 -1.49 -17.18
C SER A 25 -0.74 -2.28 -15.87
N LEU A 26 -0.96 -3.59 -15.94
CA LEU A 26 -0.87 -4.50 -14.80
C LEU A 26 0.54 -5.07 -14.68
N ILE A 27 1.12 -4.99 -13.48
CA ILE A 27 2.49 -5.44 -13.20
C ILE A 27 2.43 -6.50 -12.10
N PRO A 28 2.82 -7.76 -12.37
CA PRO A 28 2.89 -8.78 -11.33
C PRO A 28 3.80 -8.36 -10.17
N ARG A 29 3.41 -8.64 -8.93
CA ARG A 29 4.22 -8.28 -7.75
C ARG A 29 5.55 -9.05 -7.71
N THR A 30 5.54 -10.30 -8.13
CA THR A 30 6.71 -11.19 -8.10
C THR A 30 7.57 -10.96 -9.34
N GLY A 31 8.89 -10.81 -9.17
CA GLY A 31 9.83 -10.66 -10.28
C GLY A 31 9.90 -9.26 -10.90
N SER A 32 8.87 -8.43 -10.79
CA SER A 32 8.78 -7.17 -11.57
C SER A 32 9.36 -5.93 -10.89
N ARG A 33 10.29 -6.06 -9.93
CA ARG A 33 10.89 -4.90 -9.23
C ARG A 33 11.59 -3.92 -10.20
N LYS A 34 12.33 -4.44 -11.19
CA LYS A 34 12.98 -3.61 -12.22
C LYS A 34 11.95 -2.85 -13.07
N GLN A 35 10.87 -3.53 -13.46
CA GLN A 35 9.78 -2.93 -14.22
C GLN A 35 9.08 -1.81 -13.43
N MET A 36 8.84 -2.01 -12.12
CA MET A 36 8.26 -0.99 -11.26
C MET A 36 9.16 0.25 -11.14
N LEU A 37 10.49 0.07 -11.05
CA LEU A 37 11.44 1.20 -11.06
C LEU A 37 11.40 1.95 -12.39
N ARG A 38 11.43 1.22 -13.51
CA ARG A 38 11.34 1.83 -14.84
C ARG A 38 10.08 2.69 -15.02
N VAL A 39 8.93 2.26 -14.49
CA VAL A 39 7.69 3.07 -14.50
C VAL A 39 7.89 4.43 -13.83
N LEU A 40 8.60 4.45 -12.69
CA LEU A 40 8.86 5.69 -11.96
C LEU A 40 9.92 6.56 -12.65
N GLU A 41 10.95 5.95 -13.24
CA GLU A 41 11.97 6.63 -14.05
C GLU A 41 11.36 7.26 -15.32
N GLU A 42 10.31 6.66 -15.87
CA GLU A 42 9.51 7.22 -16.97
C GLU A 42 8.45 8.24 -16.50
N HIS A 43 8.52 8.71 -15.25
CA HIS A 43 7.60 9.67 -14.64
C HIS A 43 6.10 9.27 -14.71
N LYS A 44 5.82 7.97 -14.65
CA LYS A 44 4.45 7.42 -14.63
C LYS A 44 4.01 7.06 -13.21
N PHE A 45 2.69 6.94 -13.02
CA PHE A 45 2.12 6.53 -11.73
C PHE A 45 2.25 5.03 -11.47
N LEU A 46 2.87 4.66 -10.35
CA LEU A 46 2.92 3.29 -9.85
C LEU A 46 1.89 3.08 -8.73
N GLY A 47 0.77 2.45 -9.03
CA GLY A 47 -0.24 2.09 -8.03
C GLY A 47 0.13 0.86 -7.20
N LEU A 48 0.08 0.99 -5.86
CA LEU A 48 0.38 -0.06 -4.86
C LEU A 48 -0.74 -0.17 -3.82
N ALA A 49 -1.20 -1.39 -3.52
CA ALA A 49 -1.95 -1.66 -2.29
C ALA A 49 -0.96 -1.98 -1.15
N SER A 50 -1.03 -1.22 -0.04
CA SER A 50 0.04 -1.17 0.98
C SER A 50 -0.44 -1.41 2.41
N ASP A 51 -1.69 -1.84 2.61
CA ASP A 51 -2.30 -1.99 3.94
C ASP A 51 -2.34 -3.44 4.46
N GLN A 52 -2.00 -4.43 3.63
CA GLN A 52 -1.95 -5.84 4.03
C GLN A 52 -0.67 -6.21 4.76
N ASN A 53 -0.74 -7.24 5.60
CA ASN A 53 0.40 -7.81 6.33
C ASN A 53 1.47 -8.33 5.35
N ALA A 54 2.68 -7.78 5.43
CA ALA A 54 3.80 -8.12 4.55
C ALA A 54 4.65 -9.32 5.04
N GLY A 55 4.34 -9.89 6.21
CA GLY A 55 5.06 -11.00 6.82
C GLY A 55 6.54 -10.68 7.06
N LYS A 56 7.43 -11.65 6.81
CA LYS A 56 8.88 -11.51 7.03
C LYS A 56 9.57 -10.43 6.17
N ARG A 57 8.90 -9.93 5.12
CA ARG A 57 9.47 -8.93 4.19
C ARG A 57 9.02 -7.51 4.47
N GLY A 58 8.08 -7.32 5.39
CA GLY A 58 7.63 -6.01 5.84
C GLY A 58 8.55 -5.40 6.87
N ILE A 59 8.15 -4.22 7.33
CA ILE A 59 8.74 -3.54 8.47
C ILE A 59 7.74 -3.51 9.62
N ASN A 60 8.20 -3.81 10.83
CA ASN A 60 7.34 -3.80 12.01
C ASN A 60 7.24 -2.38 12.53
N ILE A 61 6.05 -1.80 12.44
CA ILE A 61 5.73 -0.48 12.97
C ILE A 61 4.36 -0.50 13.65
N PRO A 62 4.04 0.47 14.52
CA PRO A 62 2.74 0.55 15.15
C PRO A 62 1.61 0.70 14.12
N PHE A 63 0.55 -0.10 14.30
CA PHE A 63 -0.76 0.10 13.71
C PHE A 63 -1.81 -0.10 14.80
N PHE A 64 -2.48 0.97 15.21
CA PHE A 64 -3.27 1.06 16.44
C PHE A 64 -2.48 0.63 17.68
N ASP A 65 -1.28 1.19 17.82
CA ASP A 65 -0.34 0.94 18.93
C ASP A 65 0.18 -0.51 19.06
N ILE A 66 -0.27 -1.41 18.18
CA ILE A 66 0.17 -2.80 18.13
C ILE A 66 1.12 -2.97 16.93
N PRO A 67 2.31 -3.57 17.12
CA PRO A 67 3.25 -3.82 16.04
C PRO A 67 2.64 -4.65 14.90
N ALA A 68 2.65 -4.11 13.68
CA ALA A 68 2.18 -4.77 12.47
C ALA A 68 3.26 -4.74 11.38
N SER A 69 3.35 -5.82 10.60
CA SER A 69 4.27 -5.89 9.46
C SER A 69 3.66 -5.18 8.25
N ILE A 70 4.21 -4.02 7.89
CA ILE A 70 3.73 -3.18 6.79
C ILE A 70 4.66 -3.29 5.57
N PRO A 71 4.13 -3.31 4.33
CA PRO A 71 4.95 -3.33 3.12
C PRO A 71 5.83 -2.06 3.02
N LYS A 72 7.14 -2.24 2.88
CA LYS A 72 8.12 -1.14 2.70
C LYS A 72 8.29 -0.64 1.27
N GLY A 73 7.46 -1.13 0.33
CA GLY A 73 7.64 -0.90 -1.10
C GLY A 73 7.63 0.58 -1.49
N ALA A 74 6.62 1.32 -1.02
CA ALA A 74 6.49 2.75 -1.32
C ALA A 74 7.71 3.57 -0.84
N ALA A 75 8.14 3.35 0.40
CA ALA A 75 9.33 4.00 0.96
C ALA A 75 10.60 3.67 0.16
N LEU A 76 10.82 2.40 -0.17
CA LEU A 76 11.98 1.99 -0.97
C LEU A 76 11.99 2.61 -2.37
N PHE A 77 10.82 2.74 -3.01
CA PHE A 77 10.72 3.38 -4.32
C PHE A 77 11.01 4.88 -4.22
N HIS A 78 10.45 5.56 -3.23
CA HIS A 78 10.73 6.98 -2.98
C HIS A 78 12.22 7.22 -2.75
N LEU A 79 12.85 6.51 -1.82
CA LEU A 79 14.27 6.68 -1.51
C LEU A 79 15.20 6.40 -2.70
N LYS A 80 14.79 5.54 -3.64
CA LYS A 80 15.59 5.20 -4.82
C LYS A 80 15.39 6.16 -5.99
N THR A 81 14.21 6.77 -6.12
CA THR A 81 13.82 7.53 -7.32
C THR A 81 13.56 9.00 -7.06
N GLY A 82 13.45 9.42 -5.80
CA GLY A 82 13.01 10.77 -5.41
C GLY A 82 11.54 11.06 -5.70
N MET A 83 10.77 10.12 -6.27
CA MET A 83 9.38 10.36 -6.64
C MET A 83 8.47 10.52 -5.42
N PRO A 84 7.50 11.44 -5.45
CA PRO A 84 6.60 11.69 -4.32
C PRO A 84 5.71 10.47 -4.02
N ILE A 85 5.30 10.34 -2.76
CA ILE A 85 4.33 9.34 -2.33
C ILE A 85 2.96 9.99 -2.18
N ILE A 86 2.02 9.58 -3.03
CA ILE A 86 0.61 9.97 -2.92
C ILE A 86 -0.17 8.82 -2.29
N VAL A 87 -0.83 9.09 -1.16
CA VAL A 87 -1.68 8.13 -0.45
C VAL A 87 -3.13 8.40 -0.81
N GLY A 88 -3.83 7.34 -1.22
CA GLY A 88 -5.24 7.39 -1.58
C GLY A 88 -6.11 6.52 -0.68
N PHE A 89 -7.26 7.05 -0.26
CA PHE A 89 -8.32 6.28 0.39
C PHE A 89 -9.63 6.45 -0.37
N CYS A 90 -10.27 5.33 -0.72
CA CYS A 90 -11.58 5.33 -1.39
C CYS A 90 -12.66 5.03 -0.36
N ILE A 91 -13.58 5.98 -0.15
CA ILE A 91 -14.62 5.89 0.87
C ILE A 91 -15.99 5.86 0.20
N LEU A 92 -16.82 4.89 0.58
CA LEU A 92 -18.23 4.83 0.19
C LEU A 92 -19.04 5.77 1.10
N SER A 93 -19.75 6.70 0.48
CA SER A 93 -20.69 7.58 1.19
C SER A 93 -22.04 6.88 1.40
N ARG A 94 -22.85 7.44 2.32
CA ARG A 94 -24.23 6.97 2.58
C ARG A 94 -25.15 7.03 1.36
N HIS A 95 -24.82 7.84 0.36
CA HIS A 95 -25.55 7.95 -0.90
C HIS A 95 -25.03 7.00 -1.98
N LEU A 96 -24.32 5.94 -1.60
CA LEU A 96 -23.74 4.94 -2.50
C LEU A 96 -22.78 5.52 -3.56
N LYS A 97 -22.14 6.65 -3.25
CA LYS A 97 -21.10 7.26 -4.09
C LYS A 97 -19.73 7.06 -3.47
N TYR A 98 -18.76 6.64 -4.27
CA TYR A 98 -17.36 6.55 -3.86
C TYR A 98 -16.67 7.91 -3.97
N THR A 99 -15.90 8.29 -2.95
CA THR A 99 -15.01 9.44 -2.97
C THR A 99 -13.57 8.95 -2.79
N LEU A 100 -12.74 9.16 -3.81
CA LEU A 100 -11.30 8.95 -3.72
C LEU A 100 -10.62 10.20 -3.20
N ARG A 101 -9.98 10.12 -2.04
CA ARG A 101 -9.19 11.21 -1.46
C ARG A 101 -7.72 10.90 -1.62
N LEU A 102 -7.01 11.75 -2.37
CA LEU A 102 -5.57 11.66 -2.57
C LEU A 102 -4.88 12.73 -1.74
N ARG A 103 -3.76 12.37 -1.11
CA ARG A 103 -2.90 13.29 -0.37
C ARG A 103 -1.44 12.92 -0.60
N GLU A 104 -0.65 13.90 -0.99
CA GLU A 104 0.81 13.75 -0.99
C GLU A 104 1.33 13.71 0.46
N MET A 105 2.22 12.75 0.73
CA MET A 105 2.88 12.67 2.02
C MET A 105 3.93 13.77 2.13
N ASN A 106 3.92 14.51 3.24
CA ASN A 106 5.02 15.41 3.55
C ASN A 106 6.21 14.59 4.04
N LEU A 107 7.27 14.51 3.22
CA LEU A 107 8.50 13.77 3.48
C LEU A 107 9.71 14.68 3.71
N SER A 108 9.52 15.98 4.00
CA SER A 108 10.61 16.95 4.15
C SER A 108 11.54 16.68 5.34
N SER A 109 11.08 15.89 6.32
CA SER A 109 11.77 15.65 7.59
C SER A 109 12.11 14.19 7.80
N ILE A 110 12.27 13.41 6.72
CA ILE A 110 12.73 12.02 6.84
C ILE A 110 14.22 11.96 7.19
N PRO A 111 14.65 11.01 8.05
CA PRO A 111 16.06 10.79 8.34
C PRO A 111 16.91 10.50 7.09
N ASN A 112 18.22 10.78 7.17
CA ASN A 112 19.17 10.44 6.10
C ASN A 112 19.48 8.94 6.07
N GLU A 113 19.51 8.29 7.24
CA GLU A 113 19.77 6.85 7.34
C GLU A 113 18.63 6.05 6.74
N LYS A 114 18.98 5.09 5.88
CA LYS A 114 18.02 4.45 4.98
C LYS A 114 16.94 3.67 5.74
N GLU A 115 17.32 2.91 6.76
CA GLU A 115 16.36 2.10 7.51
C GLU A 115 15.44 3.00 8.34
N ASP A 116 15.97 4.03 8.98
CA ASP A 116 15.20 5.02 9.74
C ASP A 116 14.24 5.80 8.85
N ALA A 117 14.65 6.16 7.64
CA ALA A 117 13.78 6.78 6.64
C ALA A 117 12.60 5.87 6.26
N ILE A 118 12.85 4.57 6.04
CA ILE A 118 11.79 3.60 5.77
C ILE A 118 10.82 3.51 6.95
N ILE A 119 11.32 3.43 8.19
CA ILE A 119 10.50 3.42 9.41
C ILE A 119 9.64 4.68 9.48
N ALA A 120 10.24 5.86 9.27
CA ALA A 120 9.55 7.15 9.36
C ALA A 120 8.42 7.26 8.32
N ILE A 121 8.71 6.96 7.05
CA ILE A 121 7.73 7.00 5.95
C ILE A 121 6.58 6.02 6.24
N ASN A 122 6.91 4.77 6.57
CA ASN A 122 5.89 3.75 6.83
C ASN A 122 5.05 4.11 8.07
N THR A 123 5.64 4.70 9.11
CA THR A 123 4.93 5.12 10.33
C THR A 123 3.96 6.26 10.02
N GLN A 124 4.36 7.24 9.21
CA GLN A 124 3.49 8.32 8.77
C GLN A 124 2.31 7.78 7.94
N TYR A 125 2.58 6.84 7.02
CA TYR A 125 1.51 6.14 6.28
C TYR A 125 0.56 5.41 7.23
N SER A 126 1.08 4.67 8.22
CA SER A 126 0.28 3.95 9.21
C SER A 126 -0.66 4.90 9.97
N LYS A 127 -0.15 6.05 10.46
CA LYS A 127 -0.95 7.08 11.12
C LYS A 127 -2.05 7.65 10.21
N MET A 128 -1.78 7.84 8.92
CA MET A 128 -2.78 8.28 7.95
C MET A 128 -3.88 7.23 7.74
N LEU A 129 -3.50 5.96 7.67
CA LEU A 129 -4.43 4.85 7.57
C LEU A 129 -5.29 4.74 8.84
N GLU A 130 -4.68 4.73 10.03
CA GLU A 130 -5.38 4.70 11.32
C GLU A 130 -6.40 5.83 11.45
N LYS A 131 -6.00 7.07 11.13
CA LYS A 131 -6.92 8.22 11.16
C LYS A 131 -8.14 8.00 10.26
N THR A 132 -7.94 7.39 9.09
CA THR A 132 -9.02 7.11 8.15
C THR A 132 -9.90 5.95 8.65
N VAL A 133 -9.29 4.88 9.15
CA VAL A 133 -9.98 3.71 9.70
C VAL A 133 -10.79 4.09 10.95
N ARG A 134 -10.28 4.94 11.85
CA ARG A 134 -11.05 5.45 13.00
C ARG A 134 -12.29 6.22 12.57
N LYS A 135 -12.26 6.87 11.41
CA LYS A 135 -13.39 7.63 10.88
C LYS A 135 -14.43 6.75 10.18
N TYR A 136 -13.99 5.67 9.54
CA TYR A 136 -14.84 4.75 8.78
C TYR A 136 -14.48 3.28 9.10
N PRO A 137 -14.60 2.86 10.37
CA PRO A 137 -14.14 1.55 10.79
C PRO A 137 -14.88 0.42 10.06
N GLU A 138 -16.14 0.62 9.70
CA GLU A 138 -16.97 -0.34 8.97
C GLU A 138 -16.48 -0.62 7.54
N GLN A 139 -15.68 0.27 6.96
CA GLN A 139 -15.20 0.14 5.57
C GLN A 139 -13.80 -0.44 5.46
N TYR A 140 -13.10 -0.62 6.57
CA TYR A 140 -11.80 -1.26 6.55
C TYR A 140 -11.95 -2.78 6.40
N PHE A 141 -11.10 -3.40 5.59
CA PHE A 141 -11.17 -4.83 5.30
C PHE A 141 -10.60 -5.67 6.47
N TRP A 142 -11.32 -5.71 7.59
CA TRP A 142 -10.92 -6.39 8.83
C TRP A 142 -10.75 -7.91 8.71
N PHE A 143 -11.29 -8.52 7.65
CA PHE A 143 -11.12 -9.95 7.36
C PHE A 143 -9.66 -10.34 7.11
N HIS A 144 -8.81 -9.37 6.72
CA HIS A 144 -7.37 -9.62 6.59
C HIS A 144 -6.69 -9.61 7.97
N ARG A 145 -5.89 -10.66 8.26
CA ARG A 145 -5.09 -10.72 9.50
C ARG A 145 -3.90 -9.75 9.42
N LYS A 146 -4.14 -8.51 9.86
CA LYS A 146 -3.18 -7.41 9.92
C LYS A 146 -1.99 -7.67 10.85
N TRP A 147 -2.23 -8.22 12.03
CA TRP A 147 -1.20 -8.48 13.05
C TRP A 147 -0.67 -9.93 12.98
N ASN A 148 0.31 -10.24 13.83
CA ASN A 148 0.81 -11.60 13.98
C ASN A 148 -0.25 -12.51 14.62
N LYS A 149 -0.17 -13.82 14.33
CA LYS A 149 -1.14 -14.80 14.86
C LYS A 149 -1.24 -14.79 16.38
N SER A 150 -0.13 -14.53 17.08
CA SER A 150 -0.09 -14.45 18.56
C SER A 150 -0.95 -13.32 19.12
N THR A 151 -1.10 -12.21 18.39
CA THR A 151 -1.91 -11.05 18.79
C THR A 151 -3.41 -11.37 18.86
N TYR A 152 -3.87 -12.34 18.08
CA TYR A 152 -5.29 -12.73 18.01
C TYR A 152 -5.67 -13.84 18.97
N LYS A 153 -4.71 -14.39 19.71
CA LYS A 153 -5.00 -15.43 20.71
C LYS A 153 -5.41 -14.72 21.99
N ASN A 154 -6.69 -14.82 22.32
CA ASN A 154 -7.16 -14.73 23.70
C ASN A 154 -6.88 -16.07 24.37
#